data_AF-A0A177PDY2-F1
#
_entry.id   AF-A0A177PDY2-F1
#
_cell.length_a   1.000
_cell.length_b   1.000
_cell.length_c   1.000
_cell.angle_alpha   90.00
_cell.angle_beta   90.00
_cell.angle_gamma   90.00
#
_symmetry.space_group_name_H-M   'P 1'
#
loop_
_entity.id
_entity.type
_entity.pdbx_description
1 polymer ?
#
loop_
_entity_poly.entity_id
_entity_poly.type
_entity_poly.pdbx_seq_one_letter_code
_entity_poly.pdbx_strand_id
1 'polypeptide(L)' 'MAQYSRRRAYRHATPFIRLQSLSNGQSFCLWIGKSAVAAPLAGHFSTYGLSRTATVPEF' A
#
# COMPACT_ATOMS: atom_id res chain seq x y z
N MET A 1 -0.14 19.82 -37.99
CA MET A 1 0.60 18.82 -37.21
C MET A 1 0.15 18.92 -35.76
N ALA A 2 -0.78 18.06 -35.34
CA ALA A 2 -1.34 18.09 -33.99
C ALA A 2 -0.37 17.41 -33.02
N GLN A 3 0.29 18.21 -32.18
CA GLN A 3 1.25 17.72 -31.20
C GLN A 3 0.46 17.15 -30.00
N TYR A 4 0.25 15.83 -30.02
CA TYR A 4 -0.45 15.10 -28.96
C TYR A 4 0.40 15.10 -27.68
N SER A 5 0.05 15.99 -26.76
CA SER A 5 0.67 16.07 -25.44
C SER A 5 0.27 14.84 -24.62
N ARG A 6 1.22 13.93 -24.38
CA ARG A 6 1.09 12.85 -23.39
C ARG A 6 0.89 13.47 -22.01
N ARG A 7 -0.37 13.60 -21.59
CA ARG A 7 -0.70 13.77 -20.17
C ARG A 7 -0.27 12.50 -19.45
N ARG A 8 0.88 12.53 -18.77
CA ARG A 8 1.27 11.48 -17.84
C ARG A 8 0.30 11.59 -16.66
N ALA A 9 -0.74 10.76 -16.64
CA ALA A 9 -1.64 10.68 -15.50
C ALA A 9 -0.79 10.33 -14.27
N TYR A 10 -0.60 11.27 -13.35
CA TYR A 10 0.01 11.02 -12.06
C TYR A 10 -0.99 10.20 -11.24
N ARG A 11 -1.00 8.89 -11.47
CA ARG A 11 -1.72 7.94 -10.64
C ARG A 11 -0.91 7.85 -9.35
N HIS A 12 -1.53 8.14 -8.20
CA HIS A 12 -0.95 7.79 -6.91
C HIS A 12 -0.48 6.33 -6.99
N ALA A 13 0.84 6.11 -6.99
CA ALA A 13 1.44 4.83 -7.38
C ALA A 13 1.31 3.77 -6.29
N THR A 14 0.87 4.16 -5.08
CA THR A 14 0.73 3.27 -3.95
C THR A 14 -0.42 2.29 -4.19
N PRO A 15 -0.16 0.97 -4.16
CA PRO A 15 -1.23 -0.01 -4.30
C PRO A 15 -2.19 0.04 -3.11
N PHE A 16 -3.43 -0.34 -3.35
CA PHE A 16 -4.44 -0.51 -2.32
C PHE A 16 -5.32 -1.72 -2.60
N ILE A 17 -5.93 -2.24 -1.54
CA ILE A 17 -6.96 -3.27 -1.58
C ILE A 17 -8.26 -2.64 -1.08
N ARG A 18 -9.38 -2.88 -1.77
CA ARG A 18 -10.69 -2.45 -1.30
C ARG A 18 -11.30 -3.57 -0.45
N LEU A 19 -11.61 -3.27 0.81
CA LEU A 19 -12.16 -4.22 1.78
C LEU A 19 -13.55 -3.78 2.22
N GLN A 20 -14.40 -4.75 2.55
CA GLN A 20 -15.67 -4.52 3.24
C GLN A 20 -15.51 -4.90 4.71
N SER A 21 -15.82 -3.96 5.59
CA SER A 21 -15.87 -4.18 7.02
C SER A 21 -17.06 -5.08 7.37
N LEU A 22 -16.80 -6.20 8.05
CA LEU A 22 -17.85 -7.13 8.47
C LEU A 22 -18.60 -6.66 9.72
N SER A 23 -18.04 -5.73 10.49
CA SER A 23 -18.68 -5.23 11.72
C SER A 23 -19.71 -4.13 11.48
N ASN A 24 -19.56 -3.36 10.40
CA ASN A 24 -20.44 -2.24 10.09
C ASN A 24 -20.84 -2.15 8.61
N GLY A 25 -20.46 -3.13 7.79
CA GLY A 25 -20.80 -3.20 6.36
C GLY A 25 -20.10 -2.18 5.46
N GLN A 26 -19.32 -1.24 6.01
CA GLN A 26 -18.71 -0.16 5.24
C GLN A 26 -17.50 -0.63 4.45
N SER A 27 -17.40 -0.17 3.20
CA SER A 27 -16.23 -0.43 2.36
C SER A 27 -15.17 0.66 2.50
N PHE A 28 -13.90 0.28 2.58
CA PHE A 28 -12.77 1.21 2.67
C PHE A 28 -11.59 0.74 1.82
N CYS A 29 -10.66 1.65 1.52
CA CYS A 29 -9.41 1.34 0.82
C CYS A 29 -8.27 1.20 1.82
N LEU A 30 -7.66 0.02 1.87
CA LEU A 30 -6.45 -0.25 2.63
C LEU A 30 -5.24 -0.02 1.72
N TRP A 31 -4.51 1.06 1.95
CA TRP A 31 -3.32 1.43 1.19
C TRP A 31 -2.08 0.73 1.74
N ILE A 32 -1.26 0.16 0.86
CA ILE A 32 -0.08 -0.64 1.24
C ILE A 32 1.17 0.07 0.74
N GLY A 33 1.98 0.55 1.69
CA GLY A 33 3.31 1.10 1.43
C GLY A 33 4.40 0.07 1.72
N LYS A 34 5.50 0.15 0.96
CA LYS A 34 6.70 -0.65 1.19
C LYS A 34 7.93 0.26 1.14
N SER A 35 8.86 0.02 2.06
CA SER A 35 10.16 0.69 2.10
C SER A 35 11.24 -0.35 2.33
N ALA A 36 12.32 -0.29 1.56
CA ALA A 36 13.47 -1.14 1.77
C ALA A 36 14.23 -0.69 3.04
N VAL A 37 14.69 -1.65 3.82
CA VAL A 37 15.47 -1.39 5.04
C VAL A 37 16.66 -2.34 5.06
N ALA A 38 17.82 -1.85 5.51
CA ALA A 38 19.07 -2.59 5.46
C ALA A 38 19.17 -3.74 6.48
N ALA A 39 18.44 -3.66 7.59
CA ALA A 39 18.49 -4.64 8.67
C ALA A 39 17.08 -5.05 9.10
N PRO A 40 16.90 -6.28 9.61
CA PRO A 40 15.62 -6.71 10.16
C PRO A 40 15.25 -5.90 11.41
N LEU A 41 14.00 -5.42 11.48
CA LEU A 41 13.43 -4.82 12.68
C LEU A 41 12.25 -5.64 13.17
N ALA A 42 12.28 -5.95 14.47
CA ALA A 42 11.14 -6.49 15.18
C ALA A 42 10.10 -5.40 15.44
N GLY A 43 8.84 -5.77 15.44
CA GLY A 43 7.74 -4.85 15.73
C GLY A 43 6.39 -5.57 15.70
N HIS A 44 5.32 -4.80 15.78
CA HIS A 44 3.97 -5.34 15.77
C HIS A 44 3.38 -5.31 14.37
N PHE A 45 2.55 -6.30 14.08
CA PHE A 45 1.72 -6.36 12.90
C PHE A 45 0.27 -6.10 13.30
N SER A 46 -0.45 -5.39 12.44
CA SER A 46 -1.91 -5.27 12.54
C SER A 46 -2.59 -6.61 12.25
N THR A 47 -3.91 -6.67 12.49
CA THR A 47 -4.75 -7.82 12.13
C THR A 47 -4.76 -8.14 10.63
N TYR A 48 -4.29 -7.21 9.79
CA TYR A 48 -4.15 -7.38 8.35
C TYR A 48 -2.73 -7.82 7.93
N GLY A 49 -1.85 -8.14 8.88
CA GLY A 49 -0.47 -8.55 8.60
C GLY A 49 0.44 -7.43 8.10
N LEU A 50 -0.01 -6.18 8.18
CA LEU A 50 0.78 -5.00 7.81
C LEU A 50 1.45 -4.39 9.04
N SER A 51 2.69 -3.93 8.88
CA SER A 51 3.42 -3.17 9.91
C SER A 51 4.00 -1.88 9.34
N ARG A 52 4.14 -0.88 10.23
CA ARG A 52 4.87 0.37 9.95
C ARG A 52 6.30 0.35 10.50
N THR A 53 6.65 -0.61 11.34
CA THR A 53 7.92 -0.65 12.09
C THR A 53 8.64 -1.98 11.99
N ALA A 54 7.92 -3.08 11.73
CA ALA A 54 8.51 -4.40 11.51
C ALA A 54 8.87 -4.60 10.04
N THR A 55 9.95 -5.35 9.81
CA THR A 55 10.36 -5.78 8.46
C THR A 55 9.97 -7.23 8.20
N VAL A 56 9.75 -7.57 6.94
CA VAL A 56 9.58 -8.95 6.47
C VAL A 56 10.67 -9.29 5.46
N PRO A 57 11.20 -10.53 5.42
CA PRO A 57 12.13 -10.95 4.38
C PRO A 57 11.50 -10.87 2.98
N GLU A 58 12.33 -10.55 1.98
CA GLU A 58 11.96 -10.58 0.56
C GLU A 58 12.87 -11.59 -0.15
N PHE A 59 12.27 -12.54 -0.87
CA PHE A 59 12.94 -13.64 -1.55
C PHE A 59 12.29 -13.90 -2.92
#